data_AF-A0A7X6JBW0-F1
#
_entry.id   AF-A0A7X6JBW0-F1
#
_cell.length_a   1.000
_cell.length_b   1.000
_cell.length_c   1.000
_cell.angle_alpha   90.00
_cell.angle_beta   90.00
_cell.angle_gamma   90.00
#
_symmetry.space_group_name_H-M   'P 1'
#
loop_
_entity.id
_entity.type
_entity.pdbx_description
1 polymer ?
#
loop_
_entity_poly.entity_id
_entity_poly.type
_entity_poly.pdbx_seq_one_letter_code
_entity_poly.pdbx_strand_id
1 'polypeptide(L)'
;MSAEKYFQDRKLTIVSPSKMTIQQIRSRAFAHKRKFGLDLLCVDHLKLVDRITKNRMDPVERAYENARDLKALAKDLNCVVIGLCQFTKAARQKEHPEPEMEDFYGGSLEEHADIMLANFNRYDWLKKNPPSSNGKGREVGLRPRGFERED
;
A
#
# COMPACT_ATOMS: atom_id res chain seq x y z
N MET A 1 20.74 -3.06 -17.06
CA MET A 1 19.95 -4.26 -17.39
C MET A 1 18.58 -4.09 -16.77
N SER A 2 17.48 -4.12 -17.55
CA SER A 2 16.13 -3.97 -16.98
C SER A 2 15.81 -5.17 -16.09
N ALA A 3 15.06 -4.95 -15.01
CA ALA A 3 14.61 -6.01 -14.10
C ALA A 3 13.88 -7.13 -14.85
N GLU A 4 13.20 -6.80 -15.95
CA GLU A 4 12.47 -7.73 -16.82
C GLU A 4 13.34 -8.92 -17.28
N LYS A 5 14.64 -8.71 -17.53
CA LYS A 5 15.54 -9.77 -18.00
C LYS A 5 15.71 -10.89 -16.98
N TYR A 6 15.61 -10.58 -15.68
CA TYR A 6 15.74 -11.57 -14.60
C TYR A 6 14.45 -12.38 -14.35
N PHE A 7 13.31 -11.93 -14.90
CA PHE A 7 12.00 -12.54 -14.66
C PHE A 7 11.42 -13.21 -15.91
N GLN A 8 12.21 -13.39 -16.98
CA GLN A 8 11.72 -13.94 -18.25
C GLN A 8 11.10 -15.33 -18.11
N ASP A 9 11.62 -16.16 -17.21
CA ASP A 9 11.13 -17.53 -16.98
C ASP A 9 10.03 -17.60 -15.90
N ARG A 10 9.52 -16.45 -15.45
CA ARG A 10 8.49 -16.36 -14.42
C ARG A 10 7.18 -15.86 -15.03
N LYS A 11 6.06 -16.24 -14.41
CA LYS A 11 4.74 -15.68 -14.72
C LYS A 11 4.58 -14.27 -14.11
N LEU A 12 5.55 -13.39 -14.39
CA LEU A 12 5.60 -12.02 -13.92
C LEU A 12 5.84 -11.10 -15.11
N THR A 13 4.92 -10.15 -15.31
CA THR A 13 5.08 -9.10 -16.32
C THR A 13 5.25 -7.77 -15.63
N ILE A 14 6.35 -7.07 -15.95
CA ILE A 14 6.64 -5.72 -15.45
C ILE A 14 6.26 -4.73 -16.54
N VAL A 15 5.62 -3.62 -16.14
CA VAL A 15 5.21 -2.53 -17.02
C VAL A 15 5.72 -1.23 -16.40
N SER A 16 6.66 -0.56 -17.07
CA SER A 16 7.38 0.61 -16.51
C SER A 16 7.33 1.90 -17.36
N PRO A 17 6.16 2.39 -17.80
CA PRO A 17 6.04 3.71 -18.42
C PRO A 17 6.11 4.83 -17.37
N SER A 18 6.52 6.04 -17.78
CA SER A 18 6.69 7.19 -16.89
C SER A 18 5.39 7.70 -16.26
N LYS A 19 4.25 7.54 -16.95
CA LYS A 19 2.91 7.89 -16.46
C LYS A 19 1.88 6.94 -17.06
N MET A 20 0.88 6.56 -16.27
CA MET A 20 -0.26 5.77 -16.75
C MET A 20 -1.55 6.20 -16.08
N THR A 21 -2.61 6.31 -16.87
CA THR A 21 -3.97 6.49 -16.34
C THR A 21 -4.57 5.16 -15.90
N ILE A 22 -5.61 5.21 -15.06
CA ILE A 22 -6.33 4.01 -14.64
C ILE A 22 -6.95 3.25 -15.84
N GLN A 23 -7.44 3.97 -16.87
CA GLN A 23 -7.97 3.36 -18.08
C GLN A 23 -6.88 2.61 -18.85
N GLN A 24 -5.66 3.16 -18.88
CA GLN A 24 -4.50 2.52 -19.50
C GLN A 24 -4.03 1.28 -18.73
N ILE A 25 -4.14 1.28 -17.39
CA ILE A 25 -3.90 0.10 -16.55
C ILE A 25 -4.96 -0.96 -16.86
N ARG A 26 -6.24 -0.59 -16.82
CA ARG A 26 -7.38 -1.47 -17.09
C ARG A 26 -7.24 -2.18 -18.44
N SER A 27 -7.03 -1.42 -19.52
CA SER A 27 -6.92 -1.98 -20.87
C SER A 27 -5.78 -3.00 -20.99
N ARG A 28 -4.63 -2.73 -20.36
CA ARG A 28 -3.48 -3.65 -20.34
C ARG A 28 -3.76 -4.88 -19.50
N ALA A 29 -4.32 -4.73 -18.31
CA ALA A 29 -4.64 -5.84 -17.41
C ALA A 29 -5.64 -6.81 -18.04
N PHE A 30 -6.70 -6.30 -18.69
CA PHE A 30 -7.64 -7.15 -19.43
C PHE A 30 -6.99 -7.85 -20.62
N ALA A 31 -6.16 -7.15 -21.41
CA ALA A 31 -5.45 -7.76 -22.51
C ALA A 31 -4.50 -8.88 -22.04
N HIS A 32 -3.81 -8.65 -20.92
CA HIS A 32 -2.95 -9.64 -20.28
C HIS A 32 -3.78 -10.84 -19.79
N LYS A 33 -4.86 -10.60 -19.03
CA LYS A 33 -5.74 -11.64 -18.51
C LYS A 33 -6.30 -12.54 -19.61
N ARG A 34 -6.74 -11.96 -20.75
CA ARG A 34 -7.25 -12.73 -21.89
C ARG A 34 -6.19 -13.65 -22.52
N LYS A 35 -4.93 -13.21 -22.54
CA LYS A 35 -3.85 -13.94 -23.21
C LYS A 35 -3.16 -14.96 -22.30
N PHE A 36 -3.04 -14.67 -21.01
CA PHE A 36 -2.18 -15.42 -20.09
C PHE A 36 -2.86 -15.78 -18.75
N GLY A 37 -4.08 -15.30 -18.48
CA GLY A 37 -4.63 -15.25 -17.12
C GLY A 37 -4.06 -14.08 -16.32
N LEU A 38 -4.68 -13.77 -15.17
CA LEU A 38 -4.21 -12.74 -14.24
C LEU A 38 -4.84 -12.97 -12.88
N ASP A 39 -4.01 -13.37 -11.90
CA ASP A 39 -4.44 -13.63 -10.53
C ASP A 39 -4.07 -12.48 -9.56
N LEU A 40 -3.06 -11.69 -9.93
CA LEU A 40 -2.53 -10.58 -9.12
C LEU A 40 -2.14 -9.39 -10.00
N LEU A 41 -2.55 -8.19 -9.60
CA LEU A 41 -2.12 -6.91 -10.14
C LEU A 41 -1.50 -6.05 -9.03
N CYS A 42 -0.23 -5.67 -9.18
CA CYS A 42 0.43 -4.73 -8.28
C CYS A 42 0.60 -3.37 -8.96
N VAL A 43 0.31 -2.29 -8.23
CA VAL A 43 0.47 -0.90 -8.71
C VAL A 43 1.38 -0.12 -7.76
N ASP A 44 2.58 0.21 -8.25
CA ASP A 44 3.57 1.05 -7.56
C ASP A 44 3.64 2.43 -8.24
N HIS A 45 3.01 3.48 -7.70
CA HIS A 45 2.19 3.56 -6.49
C HIS A 45 1.01 4.50 -6.74
N LEU A 46 0.01 4.51 -5.84
CA LEU A 46 -1.29 5.18 -6.05
C LEU A 46 -1.19 6.63 -6.53
N LYS A 47 -0.25 7.44 -6.02
CA LYS A 47 -0.08 8.84 -6.45
C LYS A 47 0.35 9.03 -7.90
N LEU A 48 1.03 8.04 -8.50
CA LEU A 48 1.57 8.13 -9.86
C LEU A 48 0.59 7.69 -10.94
N VAL A 49 -0.54 7.10 -10.55
CA VAL A 49 -1.64 6.83 -11.49
C VAL A 49 -2.26 8.17 -11.88
N ASP A 50 -2.12 8.51 -13.15
CA ASP A 50 -2.46 9.80 -13.70
C ASP A 50 -3.97 9.91 -13.98
N ARG A 51 -4.48 11.14 -13.98
CA ARG A 51 -5.89 11.42 -14.24
C ARG A 51 -6.00 12.46 -15.34
N ILE A 52 -6.94 12.25 -16.26
CA ILE A 52 -7.21 13.14 -17.41
C ILE A 52 -8.02 14.37 -16.96
N THR A 53 -7.71 14.95 -15.81
CA THR A 53 -8.34 16.19 -15.33
C THR A 53 -7.46 17.38 -15.66
N LYS A 54 -8.08 18.50 -16.05
CA LYS A 54 -7.37 19.77 -16.31
C LYS A 54 -6.91 20.45 -15.03
N ASN A 55 -7.52 20.13 -13.88
CA ASN A 55 -7.22 20.75 -12.61
C ASN A 55 -6.19 19.94 -11.82
N ARG A 56 -5.29 20.64 -11.14
CA ARG A 56 -4.33 20.02 -10.23
C ARG A 56 -5.07 19.49 -9.01
N MET A 57 -5.28 18.18 -8.99
CA MET A 57 -5.83 17.45 -7.85
C MET A 57 -4.79 17.30 -6.74
N ASP A 58 -5.22 17.42 -5.49
CA ASP A 58 -4.37 17.18 -4.33
C ASP A 58 -3.89 15.70 -4.30
N PRO A 59 -2.65 15.39 -3.85
CA PRO A 59 -2.18 14.01 -3.81
C PRO A 59 -2.99 13.06 -2.92
N VAL A 60 -3.64 13.55 -1.85
CA VAL A 60 -4.54 12.76 -0.99
C VAL A 60 -5.77 12.34 -1.77
N GLU A 61 -6.47 13.33 -2.34
CA GLU A 61 -7.67 13.11 -3.16
C GLU A 61 -7.38 12.19 -4.34
N ARG A 62 -6.23 12.39 -5.00
CA ARG A 62 -5.78 11.51 -6.09
C ARG A 62 -5.59 10.07 -5.63
N ALA A 63 -4.94 9.86 -4.49
CA ALA A 63 -4.70 8.52 -3.97
C ALA A 63 -6.02 7.83 -3.57
N TYR A 64 -6.93 8.57 -2.94
CA TYR A 64 -8.28 8.11 -2.60
C TYR A 64 -9.05 7.65 -3.84
N GLU A 65 -9.14 8.51 -4.84
CA GLU A 65 -9.83 8.22 -6.10
C GLU A 65 -9.18 7.04 -6.85
N ASN A 66 -7.85 6.94 -6.84
CA ASN A 66 -7.13 5.82 -7.45
C ASN A 66 -7.37 4.52 -6.69
N ALA A 67 -7.47 4.53 -5.35
CA ALA A 67 -7.83 3.36 -4.57
C ALA A 67 -9.25 2.88 -4.90
N ARG A 68 -10.22 3.80 -5.00
CA ARG A 68 -11.59 3.49 -5.43
C ARG A 68 -11.63 2.80 -6.78
N ASP A 69 -10.93 3.35 -7.78
CA ASP A 69 -10.94 2.77 -9.11
C ASP A 69 -10.21 1.42 -9.18
N LEU A 70 -9.16 1.23 -8.37
CA LEU A 70 -8.48 -0.07 -8.25
C LEU A 70 -9.37 -1.12 -7.59
N LYS A 71 -10.18 -0.75 -6.60
CA LYS A 71 -11.19 -1.64 -6.00
C LYS A 71 -12.23 -2.09 -7.03
N ALA A 72 -12.71 -1.16 -7.87
CA ALA A 72 -13.59 -1.51 -8.99
C ALA A 72 -12.87 -2.44 -9.99
N LEU A 73 -11.63 -2.13 -10.34
CA LEU A 73 -10.82 -2.93 -11.26
C LEU A 73 -10.58 -4.35 -10.73
N ALA A 74 -10.38 -4.53 -9.42
CA ALA A 74 -10.24 -5.84 -8.80
C ALA A 74 -11.48 -6.71 -9.01
N LYS A 75 -12.67 -6.13 -8.85
CA LYS A 75 -13.96 -6.81 -9.09
C LYS A 75 -14.11 -7.17 -10.57
N ASP A 76 -13.85 -6.21 -11.45
CA ASP A 76 -13.96 -6.38 -12.90
C ASP A 76 -12.99 -7.44 -13.44
N LEU A 77 -11.74 -7.44 -12.94
CA LEU A 77 -10.72 -8.42 -13.31
C LEU A 77 -10.84 -9.72 -12.54
N ASN A 78 -11.71 -9.82 -11.52
CA ASN A 78 -11.77 -10.96 -10.59
C ASN A 78 -10.36 -11.45 -10.19
N CYS A 79 -9.52 -10.54 -9.70
CA CYS A 79 -8.15 -10.84 -9.28
C CYS A 79 -7.75 -10.01 -8.05
N VAL A 80 -6.66 -10.41 -7.38
CA VAL A 80 -6.12 -9.66 -6.25
C VAL A 80 -5.44 -8.38 -6.77
N VAL A 81 -5.73 -7.24 -6.14
CA VAL A 81 -5.08 -5.97 -6.48
C VAL A 81 -4.34 -5.43 -5.26
N ILE A 82 -3.04 -5.16 -5.41
CA ILE A 82 -2.20 -4.53 -4.38
C ILE A 82 -1.80 -3.14 -4.86
N GLY A 83 -2.27 -2.11 -4.17
CA GLY A 83 -1.85 -0.73 -4.38
C GLY A 83 -0.80 -0.31 -3.36
N LEU A 84 0.38 0.11 -3.82
CA LEU A 84 1.38 0.68 -2.92
C LEU A 84 1.06 2.15 -2.65
N CYS A 85 1.22 2.56 -1.40
CA CYS A 85 1.16 3.95 -0.99
C CYS A 85 2.32 4.28 -0.06
N GLN A 86 2.63 5.57 0.02
CA GLN A 86 3.63 6.09 0.95
C GLN A 86 2.92 6.83 2.08
N PHE A 87 3.45 6.72 3.29
CA PHE A 87 2.98 7.51 4.42
C PHE A 87 3.08 9.02 4.17
N THR A 88 2.21 9.75 4.84
CA THR A 88 2.25 11.22 4.86
C THR A 88 3.54 11.74 5.50
N LYS A 89 3.84 13.03 5.31
CA LYS A 89 4.99 13.65 5.99
C LYS A 89 4.77 13.70 7.51
N ALA A 90 3.54 13.92 7.96
CA ALA A 90 3.18 13.97 9.37
C ALA A 90 3.47 12.63 10.08
N ALA A 91 3.14 11.51 9.43
CA ALA A 91 3.46 10.17 9.92
C ALA A 91 4.95 9.97 10.27
N ARG A 92 5.85 10.62 9.52
CA ARG A 92 7.31 10.53 9.73
C ARG A 92 7.82 11.35 10.91
N GLN A 93 6.99 12.23 11.47
CA GLN A 93 7.34 13.13 12.57
C GLN A 93 6.77 12.66 13.91
N LYS A 94 6.02 11.55 13.94
CA LYS A 94 5.45 11.00 15.16
C LYS A 94 6.56 10.54 16.11
N GLU A 95 6.37 10.80 17.41
CA GLU A 95 7.25 10.29 18.47
C GLU A 95 7.20 8.76 18.55
N HIS A 96 6.00 8.20 18.37
CA HIS A 96 5.77 6.78 18.23
C HIS A 96 5.69 6.41 16.74
N PRO A 97 6.63 5.61 16.21
CA PRO A 97 6.68 5.28 14.79
C PRO A 97 5.77 4.12 14.39
N GLU A 98 4.93 3.63 15.31
CA GLU A 98 3.93 2.63 14.99
C GLU A 98 2.95 3.20 13.95
N PRO A 99 2.74 2.48 12.82
CA PRO A 99 1.78 2.90 11.81
C PRO A 99 0.35 2.89 12.33
N GLU A 100 -0.40 3.94 12.00
CA GLU A 100 -1.81 4.13 12.30
C GLU A 100 -2.57 4.39 10.99
N MET A 101 -3.91 4.26 11.01
CA MET A 101 -4.72 4.46 9.80
C MET A 101 -4.55 5.87 9.23
N GLU A 102 -4.41 6.87 10.09
CA GLU A 102 -4.21 8.28 9.74
C GLU A 102 -2.93 8.51 8.92
N ASP A 103 -1.94 7.62 9.02
CA ASP A 103 -0.71 7.71 8.25
C ASP A 103 -0.94 7.44 6.75
N PHE A 104 -2.04 6.77 6.41
CA PHE A 104 -2.47 6.45 5.04
C PHE A 104 -3.36 7.55 4.46
N TYR A 105 -2.79 8.73 4.24
CA TYR A 105 -3.53 9.90 3.71
C TYR A 105 -4.77 10.26 4.55
N GLY A 106 -4.62 10.26 5.88
CA GLY A 106 -5.68 10.62 6.81
C GLY A 106 -6.76 9.56 6.94
N GLY A 107 -6.43 8.27 6.78
CA GLY A 107 -7.38 7.15 6.91
C GLY A 107 -8.31 6.95 5.72
N SER A 108 -8.42 7.91 4.81
CA SER A 108 -9.36 7.88 3.68
C SER A 108 -9.23 6.64 2.77
N LEU A 109 -8.06 6.01 2.71
CA LEU A 109 -7.85 4.79 1.93
C LEU A 109 -8.57 3.55 2.50
N GLU A 110 -8.85 3.53 3.80
CA GLU A 110 -9.52 2.43 4.50
C GLU A 110 -10.91 2.15 3.91
N GLU A 111 -11.61 3.19 3.44
CA GLU A 111 -12.94 3.07 2.83
C GLU A 111 -12.97 2.16 1.59
N HIS A 112 -11.84 2.03 0.88
CA HIS A 112 -11.75 1.28 -0.38
C HIS A 112 -10.89 0.03 -0.29
N ALA A 113 -10.05 -0.07 0.74
CA ALA A 113 -9.14 -1.20 0.93
C ALA A 113 -9.80 -2.29 1.79
N ASP A 114 -9.76 -3.53 1.33
CA ASP A 114 -10.19 -4.66 2.17
C ASP A 114 -9.16 -4.96 3.27
N ILE A 115 -7.88 -4.72 2.98
CA ILE A 115 -6.75 -4.96 3.88
C ILE A 115 -5.78 -3.79 3.74
N MET A 116 -5.36 -3.22 4.87
CA MET A 116 -4.26 -2.26 4.95
C MET A 116 -3.04 -2.92 5.61
N LEU A 117 -1.89 -2.85 4.96
CA LEU A 117 -0.62 -3.37 5.47
C LEU A 117 0.41 -2.25 5.54
N ALA A 118 1.03 -2.10 6.70
CA ALA A 118 2.16 -1.21 6.91
C ALA A 118 3.44 -2.01 7.12
N ASN A 119 4.53 -1.56 6.48
CA ASN A 119 5.86 -2.03 6.85
C ASN A 119 6.40 -1.17 8.00
N PHE A 120 6.76 -1.80 9.11
CA PHE A 120 7.28 -1.14 10.31
C PHE A 120 8.56 -1.83 10.80
N ASN A 121 9.69 -1.12 10.75
CA ASN A 121 10.95 -1.62 11.32
C ASN A 121 11.02 -1.33 12.82
N ARG A 122 10.49 -2.24 13.63
CA ARG A 122 10.52 -2.14 15.09
C ARG A 122 11.94 -2.08 15.68
N TYR A 123 12.92 -2.69 15.01
CA TYR A 123 14.28 -2.79 15.53
C TYR A 123 14.97 -1.42 15.67
N ASP A 124 14.76 -0.52 14.70
CA ASP A 124 15.35 0.82 14.74
C ASP A 124 14.79 1.67 15.88
N TRP A 125 13.51 1.48 16.22
CA TRP A 125 12.89 2.13 17.35
C TRP A 125 13.38 1.55 18.69
N LEU A 126 13.46 0.22 18.82
CA LEU A 126 13.97 -0.44 20.02
C LEU A 126 15.44 -0.09 20.33
N LYS A 127 16.27 0.13 19.30
CA LYS A 127 17.64 0.64 19.48
C LYS A 127 17.70 1.99 20.17
N LYS A 128 16.73 2.87 19.87
CA LYS A 128 16.64 4.22 20.44
C LYS A 128 15.89 4.24 21.77
N ASN A 129 15.01 3.26 21.98
CA ASN A 129 14.12 3.14 23.13
C ASN A 129 14.20 1.72 23.72
N PRO A 130 15.32 1.33 24.35
CA PRO A 130 15.44 0.01 24.95
C PRO A 130 14.42 -0.15 26.10
N PRO A 131 13.82 -1.34 26.28
CA PRO A 131 12.94 -1.59 27.41
C PRO A 131 13.69 -1.34 28.72
N SER A 132 13.14 -0.50 29.59
CA SER A 132 13.73 -0.26 30.90
C SER A 132 13.54 -1.52 31.76
N SER A 133 14.63 -2.16 32.15
CA SER A 133 14.58 -3.32 33.05
C SER A 133 14.32 -2.83 34.48
N ASN A 134 13.07 -2.56 34.83
CA ASN A 134 12.72 -2.54 36.25
C ASN A 134 12.90 -3.97 36.76
N GLY A 135 13.85 -4.20 37.67
CA GLY A 135 14.39 -5.49 38.12
C GLY A 135 13.42 -6.51 38.75
N LYS A 136 12.16 -6.53 38.35
CA LYS A 136 11.20 -7.60 38.54
C LYS A 136 10.88 -8.13 37.15
N GLY A 137 11.30 -9.36 36.85
CA GLY A 137 11.14 -10.05 35.56
C GLY A 137 9.68 -10.24 35.14
N ARG A 138 9.00 -9.14 34.84
CA ARG A 138 7.82 -9.10 34.00
C ARG A 138 8.29 -8.39 32.75
N GLU A 139 8.37 -9.14 31.64
CA GLU A 139 8.32 -8.51 30.34
C GLU A 139 7.13 -7.55 30.38
N VAL A 140 7.40 -6.25 30.37
CA VAL A 140 6.38 -5.26 30.06
C VAL A 140 6.16 -5.44 28.57
N GLY A 141 5.42 -6.50 28.22
CA GLY A 141 4.94 -6.75 26.89
C GLY A 141 4.11 -5.54 26.54
N LEU A 142 4.68 -4.65 25.72
CA LEU A 142 3.92 -3.65 24.98
C LEU A 142 2.91 -4.44 24.16
N ARG A 143 1.72 -4.63 24.72
CA ARG A 143 0.59 -5.21 24.02
C ARG A 143 0.26 -4.25 22.87
N PRO A 144 0.02 -4.75 21.65
CA PRO A 144 -0.61 -3.92 20.62
C PRO A 144 -1.88 -3.31 21.22
N ARG A 145 -2.02 -1.99 21.18
CA ARG A 145 -3.30 -1.35 21.53
C ARG A 145 -4.34 -1.87 20.53
N GLY A 146 -5.45 -2.42 21.03
CA GLY A 146 -6.56 -2.95 20.20
C GLY A 146 -6.85 -4.46 20.32
N PHE A 147 -6.16 -5.20 21.18
CA PHE A 147 -6.51 -6.59 21.51
C PHE A 147 -7.03 -6.67 22.96
N GLU A 148 -8.23 -6.12 23.20
CA GLU A 148 -8.99 -6.44 24.42
C GLU A 148 -9.64 -7.81 24.20
N ARG A 149 -9.49 -8.71 25.17
CA ARG A 149 -10.30 -9.93 25.18
C ARG A 149 -11.70 -9.50 25.56
N GLU A 150 -12.66 -9.70 24.66
CA GLU A 150 -14.04 -9.91 25.09
C GLU A 150 -14.05 -11.25 25.83
N ASP A 151 -14.27 -11.18 27.14
CA ASP A 151 -14.48 -12.33 28.02
C ASP A 151 -15.90 -12.90 27.83
#